data_AF-A0A948DPV8-F1
#
_entry.id   AF-A0A948DPV8-F1
#
_cell.length_a   1.000
_cell.length_b   1.000
_cell.length_c   1.000
_cell.angle_alpha   90.00
_cell.angle_beta   90.00
_cell.angle_gamma   90.00
#
_symmetry.space_group_name_H-M   'P 1'
#
loop_
_entity.id
_entity.type
_entity.pdbx_description
1 polymer ?
#
loop_
_entity_poly.entity_id
_entity_poly.type
_entity_poly.pdbx_seq_one_letter_code
_entity_poly.pdbx_strand_id
1 'polypeptide(L)'
;MTHLLNFFKKIGFLSAPSQTPETLKKHNDLLIPRYPPVDFGIPVCQPEILLERNRDIVDSLMEIVLNRQLFDEHYLPAMLRLANMVQLLPASATHHHRTKGGLLRHSLEVGLWAV
;
A
#
# COMPACT_ATOMS: atom_id res chain seq x y z
N MET A 1 -3.06 -21.56 -0.62
CA MET A 1 -4.01 -20.50 -1.03
C MET A 1 -4.84 -19.89 0.11
N THR A 2 -4.95 -20.52 1.29
CA THR A 2 -5.91 -20.10 2.33
C THR A 2 -5.35 -19.16 3.42
N HIS A 3 -4.04 -19.09 3.65
CA HIS A 3 -3.50 -18.36 4.81
C HIS A 3 -3.22 -16.86 4.60
N LEU A 4 -2.84 -16.41 3.40
CA LEU A 4 -2.68 -14.99 3.10
C LEU A 4 -4.04 -14.28 3.06
N LEU A 5 -5.05 -14.90 2.45
CA LEU A 5 -6.44 -14.46 2.52
C LEU A 5 -6.96 -14.37 3.98
N ASN A 6 -6.60 -15.34 4.83
CA ASN A 6 -7.03 -15.35 6.23
C ASN A 6 -6.32 -14.30 7.09
N PHE A 7 -5.12 -13.85 6.73
CA PHE A 7 -4.44 -12.74 7.39
C PHE A 7 -5.19 -11.42 7.12
N PHE A 8 -5.53 -11.13 5.86
CA PHE A 8 -6.26 -9.91 5.48
C PHE A 8 -7.73 -9.90 5.92
N LYS A 9 -8.39 -11.07 5.99
CA LYS A 9 -9.78 -11.18 6.46
C LYS A 9 -9.94 -10.91 7.98
N LYS A 10 -8.87 -11.04 8.76
CA LYS A 10 -8.86 -10.86 10.22
C LYS A 10 -8.87 -9.38 10.67
N ILE A 11 -8.70 -8.42 9.74
CA ILE A 11 -8.53 -6.98 10.02
C ILE A 11 -9.86 -6.17 9.95
N GLY A 12 -11.02 -6.84 9.80
CA GLY A 12 -12.33 -6.22 10.08
C GLY A 12 -12.67 -4.97 9.25
N PHE A 13 -12.99 -5.14 7.96
CA PHE A 13 -13.68 -4.11 7.18
C PHE A 13 -15.14 -4.01 7.63
N LEU A 14 -15.41 -3.09 8.56
CA LEU A 14 -16.76 -2.70 8.97
C LEU A 14 -17.41 -1.81 7.90
N SER A 15 -18.73 -1.98 7.79
CA SER A 15 -19.70 -1.29 6.94
C SER A 15 -19.51 0.24 6.84
N ALA A 16 -19.94 0.80 5.71
CA ALA A 16 -19.95 2.25 5.49
C ALA A 16 -20.75 2.97 6.60
N PRO A 17 -20.19 4.04 7.21
CA PRO A 17 -20.85 4.73 8.31
C PRO A 17 -22.10 5.47 7.82
N SER A 18 -23.18 5.43 8.61
CA SER A 18 -24.38 6.23 8.37
C SER A 18 -24.07 7.71 8.56
N GLN A 19 -24.37 8.54 7.56
CA GLN A 19 -24.05 9.97 7.61
C GLN A 19 -25.02 10.71 8.55
N THR A 20 -24.47 11.39 9.56
CA THR A 20 -25.24 12.23 10.50
C THR A 20 -25.35 13.68 10.01
N PRO A 21 -26.31 14.49 10.51
CA PRO A 21 -26.48 15.90 10.15
C PRO A 21 -25.22 16.77 10.33
N GLU A 22 -24.35 16.39 11.26
CA GLU A 22 -23.06 17.05 11.52
C GLU A 22 -22.02 16.76 10.41
N THR A 23 -22.12 15.59 9.77
CA THR A 23 -21.30 15.21 8.61
C THR A 23 -21.68 16.05 7.40
N LEU A 24 -23.00 16.26 7.18
CA LEU A 24 -23.54 17.14 6.13
C LEU A 24 -23.09 18.60 6.28
N LYS A 25 -22.95 19.11 7.52
CA LYS A 25 -22.42 20.46 7.77
C LYS A 25 -20.94 20.59 7.38
N LYS A 26 -20.11 19.59 7.69
CA LYS A 26 -18.70 19.52 7.27
C LYS A 26 -18.55 19.50 5.74
N HIS A 27 -19.46 18.87 5.01
CA HIS A 27 -19.44 18.84 3.55
C HIS A 27 -19.56 20.23 2.93
N ASN A 28 -20.37 21.12 3.51
CA ASN A 28 -20.54 22.48 2.99
C ASN A 28 -19.33 23.39 3.24
N ASP A 29 -18.62 23.24 4.36
CA ASP A 29 -17.40 23.99 4.65
C ASP A 29 -16.20 23.56 3.78
N LEU A 30 -16.24 22.35 3.20
CA LEU A 30 -15.23 21.84 2.26
C LEU A 30 -15.42 22.34 0.82
N LEU A 31 -16.59 22.87 0.48
CA LEU A 31 -16.89 23.39 -0.87
C LEU A 31 -16.30 24.78 -1.12
N ILE A 32 -15.88 25.49 -0.06
CA ILE A 32 -15.22 26.79 -0.17
C ILE A 32 -13.70 26.57 0.02
N PRO A 33 -12.90 26.63 -1.05
CA PRO A 33 -11.46 26.45 -0.93
C PRO A 33 -10.84 27.57 -0.07
N ARG A 34 -10.14 27.20 1.01
CA ARG A 34 -9.32 28.13 1.80
C ARG A 34 -7.94 28.29 1.15
N TYR A 35 -7.41 29.51 1.18
CA TYR A 35 -6.04 29.80 0.76
C TYR A 35 -5.17 30.19 1.97
N PRO A 36 -3.96 29.61 2.14
CA PRO A 36 -3.42 28.53 1.32
C PRO A 36 -4.22 27.22 1.49
N PRO A 37 -4.19 26.32 0.50
CA PRO A 37 -4.84 25.02 0.62
C PRO A 37 -4.33 24.30 1.87
N VAL A 38 -5.22 23.56 2.53
CA VAL A 38 -4.79 22.60 3.55
C VAL A 38 -4.03 21.49 2.84
N ASP A 39 -2.72 21.44 3.01
CA ASP A 39 -1.89 20.36 2.49
C ASP A 39 -2.03 19.15 3.43
N PHE A 40 -2.75 18.13 2.98
CA PHE A 40 -2.92 16.89 3.74
C PHE A 40 -1.69 15.98 3.67
N GLY A 41 -0.65 16.38 2.93
CA GLY A 41 0.58 15.61 2.76
C GLY A 41 0.35 14.26 2.08
N ILE A 42 1.38 13.41 2.17
CA ILE A 42 1.29 12.02 1.73
C ILE A 42 0.85 11.17 2.93
N PRO A 43 -0.25 10.39 2.82
CA PRO A 43 -0.68 9.56 3.94
C PRO A 43 0.34 8.45 4.18
N VAL A 44 0.56 8.15 5.47
CA VAL A 44 1.30 6.95 5.88
C VAL A 44 0.34 5.77 5.86
N CYS A 45 0.75 4.67 5.23
CA CYS A 45 -0.02 3.45 5.12
C CYS A 45 0.65 2.32 5.90
N GLN A 46 -0.16 1.37 6.37
CA GLN A 46 0.37 0.11 6.90
C GLN A 46 1.08 -0.66 5.78
N PRO A 47 2.30 -1.19 6.01
CA PRO A 47 3.07 -1.88 4.99
C PRO A 47 2.34 -3.10 4.41
N GLU A 48 1.50 -3.76 5.20
CA GLU A 48 0.67 -4.89 4.76
C GLU A 48 -0.34 -4.46 3.68
N ILE A 49 -0.95 -3.29 3.83
CA ILE A 49 -1.87 -2.72 2.83
C ILE A 49 -1.11 -2.41 1.54
N LEU A 50 0.11 -1.86 1.67
CA LEU A 50 0.94 -1.54 0.51
C LEU A 50 1.37 -2.81 -0.25
N LEU A 51 1.71 -3.89 0.45
CA LEU A 51 2.03 -5.17 -0.19
C LEU A 51 0.80 -5.83 -0.82
N GLU A 52 -0.38 -5.79 -0.18
CA GLU A 52 -1.61 -6.33 -0.79
C GLU A 52 -1.99 -5.60 -2.07
N ARG A 53 -1.72 -4.29 -2.16
CA ARG A 53 -1.90 -3.53 -3.41
C ARG A 53 -0.93 -3.91 -4.52
N ASN A 54 0.16 -4.60 -4.19
CA ASN A 54 1.16 -5.16 -5.11
C ASN A 54 1.13 -6.70 -5.09
N ARG A 55 -0.03 -7.29 -4.78
CA ARG A 55 -0.18 -8.74 -4.66
C ARG A 55 0.32 -9.50 -5.87
N ASP A 56 0.05 -8.98 -7.06
CA ASP A 56 0.44 -9.61 -8.33
C ASP A 56 1.93 -9.96 -8.34
N ILE A 57 2.79 -9.05 -7.88
CA ILE A 57 4.23 -9.28 -7.87
C ILE A 57 4.72 -10.06 -6.64
N VAL A 58 4.04 -9.88 -5.50
CA VAL A 58 4.33 -10.63 -4.26
C VAL A 58 4.05 -12.12 -4.48
N ASP A 59 2.95 -12.45 -5.13
CA ASP A 59 2.57 -13.83 -5.47
C ASP A 59 3.58 -14.41 -6.47
N SER A 60 4.02 -13.66 -7.50
CA SER A 60 5.09 -14.10 -8.42
C SER A 60 6.43 -14.35 -7.71
N LEU A 61 6.83 -13.48 -6.78
CA LEU A 61 8.05 -13.70 -5.98
C LEU A 61 7.97 -14.99 -5.16
N MET A 62 6.80 -15.27 -4.56
CA MET A 62 6.60 -16.51 -3.80
C MET A 62 6.71 -17.74 -4.69
N GLU A 63 6.20 -17.69 -5.92
CA GLU A 63 6.31 -18.77 -6.89
C GLU A 63 7.76 -19.04 -7.31
N ILE A 64 8.60 -18.01 -7.47
CA ILE A 64 10.01 -18.19 -7.84
C ILE A 64 10.84 -18.75 -6.66
N VAL A 65 10.56 -18.30 -5.43
CA VAL A 65 11.32 -18.76 -4.25
C VAL A 65 11.12 -20.27 -3.98
N LEU A 66 9.98 -20.85 -4.41
CA LEU A 66 9.65 -22.29 -4.29
C LEU A 66 9.76 -22.90 -2.88
N ASN A 67 9.95 -22.06 -1.85
CA ASN A 67 10.06 -22.47 -0.46
C ASN A 67 9.28 -21.47 0.42
N ARG A 68 8.13 -21.93 0.93
CA ARG A 68 7.23 -21.10 1.73
C ARG A 68 7.85 -20.63 3.04
N GLN A 69 8.60 -21.50 3.72
CA GLN A 69 9.22 -21.16 5.00
C GLN A 69 10.29 -20.08 4.78
N LEU A 70 11.16 -20.25 3.79
CA LEU A 70 12.17 -19.26 3.42
C LEU A 70 11.53 -17.91 3.04
N PHE A 71 10.44 -17.96 2.27
CA PHE A 71 9.70 -16.77 1.88
C PHE A 71 9.16 -16.02 3.11
N ASP A 72 8.53 -16.73 4.04
CA ASP A 72 7.90 -16.13 5.23
C ASP A 72 8.94 -15.63 6.25
N GLU A 73 10.09 -16.31 6.38
CA GLU A 73 11.14 -15.94 7.33
C GLU A 73 12.02 -14.78 6.84
N HIS A 74 12.23 -14.65 5.53
CA HIS A 74 13.19 -13.69 4.98
C HIS A 74 12.61 -12.69 3.98
N TYR A 75 11.86 -13.14 2.97
CA TYR A 75 11.39 -12.29 1.88
C TYR A 75 10.25 -11.38 2.32
N LEU A 76 9.20 -11.95 2.92
CA LEU A 76 8.04 -11.18 3.38
C LEU A 76 8.44 -10.11 4.42
N PRO A 77 9.26 -10.41 5.45
CA PRO A 77 9.71 -9.38 6.38
C PRO A 77 10.59 -8.30 5.73
N ALA A 78 11.37 -8.63 4.71
CA ALA A 78 12.16 -7.64 3.97
C ALA A 78 11.26 -6.70 3.15
N MET A 79 10.28 -7.26 2.44
CA MET A 79 9.29 -6.48 1.68
C MET A 79 8.45 -5.58 2.58
N LEU A 80 8.03 -6.05 3.77
CA LEU A 80 7.30 -5.24 4.74
C LEU A 80 8.15 -4.07 5.27
N ARG A 81 9.43 -4.32 5.59
CA ARG A 81 10.37 -3.26 6.01
C ARG A 81 10.60 -2.23 4.90
N LEU A 82 10.74 -2.70 3.66
CA LEU A 82 10.87 -1.83 2.49
C LEU A 82 9.61 -0.97 2.31
N ALA A 83 8.42 -1.58 2.30
CA ALA A 83 7.14 -0.87 2.19
C ALA A 83 6.97 0.16 3.30
N ASN A 84 7.37 -0.18 4.54
CA ASN A 84 7.32 0.74 5.66
C ASN A 84 8.26 1.94 5.48
N MET A 85 9.44 1.72 4.89
CA MET A 85 10.44 2.75 4.64
C MET A 85 10.06 3.69 3.49
N VAL A 86 9.58 3.15 2.37
CA VAL A 86 9.36 3.94 1.14
C VAL A 86 7.94 4.47 1.00
N GLN A 87 6.97 3.88 1.70
CA GLN A 87 5.58 4.33 1.72
C GLN A 87 5.03 4.56 0.30
N LEU A 88 4.48 5.76 0.06
CA LEU A 88 3.89 6.17 -1.22
C LEU A 88 4.85 7.03 -2.06
N LEU A 89 6.15 6.99 -1.79
CA LEU A 89 7.12 7.75 -2.58
C LEU A 89 7.09 7.29 -4.05
N PRO A 90 7.16 8.23 -5.01
CA PRO A 90 7.36 7.89 -6.41
C PRO A 90 8.80 7.40 -6.62
N ALA A 91 9.02 6.50 -7.60
CA ALA A 91 10.37 6.05 -7.93
C ALA A 91 11.18 7.13 -8.66
N SER A 92 10.48 8.04 -9.35
CA SER A 92 11.10 9.12 -10.13
C SER A 92 10.19 10.34 -10.21
N ALA A 93 10.75 11.51 -10.49
CA ALA A 93 9.97 12.75 -10.65
C ALA A 93 9.19 12.81 -11.99
N THR A 94 9.73 12.21 -13.05
CA THR A 94 9.25 12.44 -14.44
C THR A 94 9.13 11.19 -15.31
N HIS A 95 9.53 10.00 -14.84
CA HIS A 95 9.66 8.79 -15.67
C HIS A 95 8.68 7.68 -15.25
N HIS A 96 9.00 6.43 -15.61
CA HIS A 96 8.28 5.24 -15.16
C HIS A 96 8.19 5.21 -13.62
N HIS A 97 7.08 4.70 -13.10
CA HIS A 97 6.76 4.65 -11.67
C HIS A 97 6.81 6.01 -10.94
N ARG A 98 6.48 7.11 -11.64
CA ARG A 98 6.38 8.46 -11.04
C ARG A 98 5.16 8.72 -10.16
N THR A 99 4.23 7.77 -10.08
CA THR A 99 2.99 7.90 -9.30
C THR A 99 3.21 7.47 -7.85
N LYS A 100 2.25 7.79 -6.97
CA LYS A 100 2.27 7.40 -5.56
C LYS A 100 2.48 5.88 -5.41
N GLY A 101 3.43 5.49 -4.57
CA GLY A 101 3.81 4.09 -4.33
C GLY A 101 4.69 3.48 -5.43
N GLY A 102 5.10 4.27 -6.42
CA GLY A 102 5.91 3.78 -7.52
C GLY A 102 7.27 3.24 -7.10
N LEU A 103 7.89 3.80 -6.05
CA LEU A 103 9.18 3.29 -5.55
C LEU A 103 9.06 1.86 -5.03
N LEU A 104 8.02 1.56 -4.24
CA LEU A 104 7.76 0.20 -3.76
C LEU A 104 7.54 -0.76 -4.92
N ARG A 105 6.65 -0.40 -5.87
CA ARG A 105 6.36 -1.23 -7.05
C ARG A 105 7.64 -1.55 -7.81
N HIS A 106 8.42 -0.53 -8.12
CA HIS A 106 9.65 -0.66 -8.89
C HIS A 106 10.70 -1.53 -8.16
N SER A 107 10.87 -1.37 -6.85
CA SER A 107 11.80 -2.21 -6.09
C SER A 107 11.39 -3.68 -6.07
N LEU A 108 10.09 -3.98 -5.97
CA LEU A 108 9.60 -5.37 -6.05
C LEU A 108 9.83 -5.97 -7.45
N GLU A 109 9.63 -5.16 -8.49
CA GLU A 109 9.88 -5.53 -9.90
C GLU A 109 11.34 -5.86 -10.16
N VAL A 110 12.25 -5.02 -9.70
CA VAL A 110 13.69 -5.29 -9.75
C VAL A 110 14.01 -6.57 -8.96
N GLY A 111 13.43 -6.75 -7.77
CA GLY A 111 13.63 -7.95 -6.97
C GLY A 111 13.15 -9.24 -7.66
N LEU A 112 12.08 -9.18 -8.45
CA LEU A 112 11.54 -10.33 -9.18
C LEU A 112 12.38 -10.68 -10.41
N TRP A 113 12.84 -9.68 -11.16
CA TRP A 113 13.46 -9.88 -12.48
C TRP A 113 14.99 -9.81 -12.48
N ALA A 114 15.63 -9.45 -11.36
CA ALA A 114 17.09 -9.47 -11.25
C ALA A 114 17.65 -10.87 -10.96
N VAL A 115 16.79 -11.89 -10.83
CA VAL A 115 17.14 -13.28 -10.50
C VAL A 115 17.57 -14.06 -11.74
#